data_AF-A0A1B1MMP9-F1
#
_entry.id   AF-A0A1B1MMP9-F1
#
_cell.length_a   1.000
_cell.length_b   1.000
_cell.length_c   1.000
_cell.angle_alpha   90.00
_cell.angle_beta   90.00
_cell.angle_gamma   90.00
#
_symmetry.space_group_name_H-M   'P 1'
#
loop_
_entity.id
_entity.type
_entity.pdbx_description
1 polymer ?
#
loop_
_entity_poly.entity_id
_entity_poly.type
_entity_poly.pdbx_seq_one_letter_code
_entity_poly.pdbx_strand_id
1 'polypeptide(L)' 'MIVSAHPEQGWSLLCNGTIVFDDTGELLPDGQVVSPYRNPAALVVAV' A
#
# COMPACT_ATOMS: atom_id res chain seq x y z
N MET A 1 12.62 6.19 -2.19
CA MET A 1 13.64 5.15 -1.90
C MET A 1 13.05 4.21 -0.87
N ILE A 2 13.15 2.91 -1.10
CA ILE A 2 12.74 1.90 -0.12
C ILE A 2 13.89 1.71 0.87
N VAL A 3 13.57 1.73 2.16
CA VAL A 3 14.54 1.49 3.25
C VAL A 3 14.30 0.14 3.93
N SER A 4 13.10 -0.44 3.76
CA SER A 4 12.79 -1.80 4.18
C SER A 4 11.67 -2.36 3.31
N ALA A 5 11.77 -3.63 2.90
CA ALA A 5 10.76 -4.33 2.12
C ALA A 5 10.46 -5.66 2.79
N HIS A 6 9.17 -5.94 3.00
CA HIS A 6 8.66 -7.20 3.54
C HIS A 6 7.60 -7.76 2.59
N PRO A 7 8.02 -8.28 1.42
CA PRO A 7 7.08 -8.82 0.43
C PRO A 7 6.26 -9.99 0.98
N GLU A 8 6.78 -10.73 1.96
CA GLU A 8 6.05 -11.79 2.65
C GLU A 8 4.89 -11.28 3.54
N GLN A 9 4.90 -9.99 3.85
CA GLN A 9 3.86 -9.30 4.62
C GLN A 9 3.07 -8.28 3.78
N GLY A 10 3.50 -8.05 2.53
CA GLY A 10 2.83 -7.18 1.56
C GLY A 10 3.02 -5.68 1.80
N TRP A 11 4.18 -5.25 2.31
CA TRP A 11 4.47 -3.83 2.51
C TRP A 11 5.93 -3.45 2.31
N SER A 12 6.16 -2.16 2.08
CA SER A 12 7.49 -1.53 2.05
C SER A 12 7.49 -0.20 2.81
N LEU A 13 8.57 0.08 3.54
CA LEU A 13 8.81 1.36 4.19
C LEU A 13 9.67 2.25 3.28
N LEU A 14 9.18 3.46 3.04
CA LEU A 14 9.88 4.49 2.29
C LEU A 14 10.71 5.39 3.22
N CYS A 15 11.74 6.03 2.66
CA CYS A 15 12.64 6.91 3.41
C CYS A 15 11.96 8.13 4.06
N ASN A 16 10.77 8.51 3.60
CA ASN A 16 9.97 9.59 4.18
C ASN A 16 9.08 9.11 5.35
N GLY A 17 9.15 7.82 5.72
CA GLY A 17 8.35 7.22 6.79
C GLY A 17 7.00 6.66 6.34
N THR A 18 6.62 6.80 5.06
CA THR A 18 5.39 6.20 4.53
C THR A 18 5.55 4.68 4.42
N ILE A 19 4.57 3.92 4.92
CA ILE A 19 4.43 2.50 4.61
C ILE A 19 3.47 2.38 3.43
N VAL A 20 3.93 1.74 2.36
CA VAL A 20 3.10 1.41 1.19
C VAL A 20 2.75 -0.07 1.23
N PHE A 21 1.49 -0.38 0.97
CA PHE A 21 0.97 -1.75 0.92
C PHE A 21 0.80 -2.20 -0.53
N ASP A 22 0.92 -3.50 -0.77
CA ASP A 22 0.77 -4.10 -2.11
C ASP A 22 -0.62 -3.84 -2.73
N ASP A 23 -1.63 -3.59 -1.89
CA ASP A 23 -2.98 -3.26 -2.31
C ASP A 23 -3.16 -1.79 -2.71
N THR A 24 -2.09 -1.00 -2.81
CA THR A 24 -2.06 0.45 -3.06
C THR A 24 -2.48 1.34 -1.89
N GLY A 25 -2.76 0.77 -0.72
CA GLY A 25 -2.95 1.53 0.50
C GLY A 25 -1.65 2.15 1.03
N GLU A 26 -1.76 3.19 1.85
CA GLU A 26 -0.62 3.81 2.53
C GLU A 26 -0.94 4.12 4.00
N LEU A 27 0.07 3.98 4.86
CA LEU A 27 0.09 4.57 6.20
C LEU A 27 1.14 5.68 6.22
N LEU A 28 0.68 6.91 6.41
CA LEU A 28 1.54 8.09 6.45
C LEU A 28 2.30 8.19 7.79
N PRO A 29 3.41 8.94 7.84
CA PRO A 29 4.22 9.09 9.06
C PRO A 29 3.47 9.70 10.25
N ASP A 30 2.38 10.43 9.99
CA ASP A 30 1.52 11.02 11.01
C ASP A 30 0.39 10.08 11.46
N GLY A 31 0.36 8.85 10.93
CA GLY A 31 -0.64 7.84 11.25
C GLY A 31 -1.92 7.92 10.42
N GLN A 32 -2.02 8.85 9.45
CA GLN A 32 -3.16 8.88 8.54
C GLN A 32 -3.15 7.67 7.60
N VAL A 33 -4.34 7.11 7.37
CA VAL A 33 -4.55 5.99 6.45
C VAL A 33 -5.07 6.50 5.12
N VAL A 34 -4.35 6.20 4.04
CA VAL A 34 -4.82 6.37 2.66
C VAL A 34 -5.41 5.04 2.21
N SER A 35 -6.69 5.05 1.86
CA SER A 35 -7.37 3.83 1.43
C SER A 35 -6.82 3.34 0.08
N PRO A 36 -6.74 2.01 -0.12
CA PRO A 36 -6.43 1.40 -1.39
C PRO A 36 -7.23 1.99 -2.55
N TYR A 37 -6.56 2.23 -3.68
CA TYR A 37 -7.25 2.53 -4.93
C TYR A 37 -7.93 1.26 -5.46
N ARG A 38 -9.25 1.17 -5.26
CA ARG A 38 -10.05 0.12 -5.88
C ARG A 38 -10.32 0.51 -7.33
N ASN A 39 -9.61 -0.11 -8.27
CA ASN A 39 -9.97 0.02 -9.68
C ASN A 39 -11.37 -0.60 -9.89
N PRO A 40 -12.40 0.17 -10.27
CA PRO A 40 -13.74 -0.39 -10.49
C PRO A 40 -13.76 -1.48 -11.57
N ALA A 41 -12.79 -1.50 -12.50
CA ALA A 41 -12.66 -2.57 -13.49
C ALA A 41 -12.18 -3.92 -12.90
N ALA A 42 -11.51 -3.92 -11.74
CA ALA A 42 -11.00 -5.15 -11.11
C ALA A 42 -12.11 -5.99 -10.46
N LEU A 43 -13.22 -5.36 -10.08
CA LEU A 43 -14.41 -6.06 -9.55
C LEU A 43 -15.20 -6.83 -10.62
N VAL A 44 -14.89 -6.61 -11.90
CA VAL A 44 -15.62 -7.23 -13.04
C VAL A 44 -15.07 -8.62 -13.39
N VAL A 45 -13.97 -9.06 -12.75
CA VAL A 45 -13.39 -10.41 -12.91
C VAL A 45 -13.69 -11.26 -11.67
N ALA A 46 -14.97 -11.31 -11.30
CA ALA A 46 -15.51 -12.33 -10.41
C ALA A 46 -16.71 -12.96 -11.14
N VAL A 47 -16.42 -13.89 -12.05
CA VAL A 47 -17.40 -14.76 -12.72
C VAL A 47 -17.07 -16.19 -12.36
#